data_AF-A0A1A8TBJ5-F1
#
_entry.id   AF-A0A1A8TBJ5-F1
#
_cell.length_a   1.000
_cell.length_b   1.000
_cell.length_c   1.000
_cell.angle_alpha   90.00
_cell.angle_beta   90.00
_cell.angle_gamma   90.00
#
_symmetry.space_group_name_H-M   'P 1'
#
loop_
_entity.id
_entity.type
_entity.pdbx_description
1 polymer ?
#
loop_
_entity_poly.entity_id
_entity_poly.type
_entity_poly.pdbx_seq_one_letter_code
_entity_poly.pdbx_strand_id
1 'polypeptide(L)'
;MSLIKPKWPRKQRLAEFAKNNFTDPERELPRLRRQLKKGELPGELEGKLWFVWILPDGQPAYGYSESTPEKPKEKRIESANTGNPLADAILLKHEFRQGMATR
;
A
#
# COMPACT_ATOMS: atom_id res chain seq x y z
N MET A 1 7.85 -28.13 -7.89
CA MET A 1 7.32 -26.90 -8.50
C MET A 1 7.16 -25.87 -7.39
N SER A 2 7.99 -24.83 -7.36
CA SER A 2 7.84 -23.75 -6.38
C SER A 2 6.55 -22.98 -6.67
N LEU A 3 5.60 -23.02 -5.74
CA LEU A 3 4.39 -22.22 -5.75
C LEU A 3 4.78 -20.75 -5.53
N ILE A 4 5.13 -20.04 -6.60
CA ILE A 4 5.34 -18.60 -6.56
C ILE A 4 4.00 -17.98 -6.19
N LYS A 5 3.87 -17.51 -4.94
CA LYS A 5 2.67 -16.79 -4.51
C LYS A 5 2.52 -15.55 -5.40
N PRO A 6 1.33 -15.29 -5.97
CA PRO A 6 1.12 -14.11 -6.79
C PRO A 6 1.39 -12.86 -5.96
N LYS A 7 2.29 -12.00 -6.46
CA LYS A 7 2.58 -10.70 -5.85
C LYS A 7 1.43 -9.76 -6.18
N TRP A 8 0.79 -9.22 -5.14
CA TRP A 8 -0.28 -8.22 -5.25
C TRP A 8 0.19 -6.90 -4.64
N PRO A 9 -0.33 -5.75 -5.11
CA PRO A 9 -1.16 -5.57 -6.30
C PRO A 9 -0.44 -5.95 -7.59
N ARG A 10 -1.17 -6.43 -8.61
CA ARG A 10 -0.56 -6.79 -9.91
C ARG A 10 -0.73 -5.66 -10.91
N LYS A 11 0.25 -5.47 -11.80
CA LYS A 11 0.12 -4.60 -12.97
C LYS A 11 -0.79 -5.28 -13.99
N GLN A 12 -1.80 -4.57 -14.47
CA GLN A 12 -2.62 -4.97 -15.61
C GLN A 12 -2.60 -3.86 -16.66
N ARG A 13 -2.59 -4.24 -17.94
CA ARG A 13 -2.69 -3.26 -19.03
C ARG A 13 -4.04 -2.55 -18.98
N LEU A 14 -4.04 -1.24 -19.20
CA LEU A 14 -5.26 -0.44 -19.19
C LEU A 14 -6.34 -0.96 -20.17
N ALA A 15 -5.92 -1.44 -21.34
CA ALA A 15 -6.83 -2.00 -22.34
C ALA A 15 -7.52 -3.29 -21.85
N GLU A 16 -6.80 -4.14 -21.13
CA GLU A 16 -7.36 -5.36 -20.53
C GLU A 16 -8.26 -5.02 -19.35
N PHE A 17 -7.85 -4.06 -18.52
CA PHE A 17 -8.67 -3.56 -17.41
C PHE A 17 -10.01 -3.00 -17.93
N ALA A 18 -9.97 -2.20 -19.00
CA ALA A 18 -11.17 -1.67 -19.64
C ALA A 18 -12.07 -2.79 -20.18
N LYS A 19 -11.50 -3.80 -20.82
CA LYS A 19 -12.22 -4.95 -21.37
C LYS A 19 -12.94 -5.77 -20.29
N ASN A 20 -12.36 -5.90 -19.11
CA ASN A 20 -12.90 -6.74 -18.04
C ASN A 20 -13.93 -6.02 -17.17
N ASN A 21 -13.86 -4.69 -17.05
CA ASN A 21 -14.66 -3.92 -16.09
C ASN A 21 -15.74 -3.05 -16.73
N PHE A 22 -15.71 -2.84 -18.05
CA PHE A 22 -16.63 -1.95 -18.75
C PHE A 22 -17.28 -2.63 -19.95
N THR A 23 -18.55 -2.30 -20.18
CA THR A 23 -19.33 -2.79 -21.34
C THR A 23 -18.80 -2.24 -22.66
N ASP A 24 -18.34 -0.96 -22.67
CA ASP A 24 -17.78 -0.28 -23.84
C ASP A 24 -16.32 0.17 -23.60
N PRO A 25 -15.33 -0.73 -23.76
CA PRO A 25 -13.93 -0.45 -23.43
C PRO A 25 -13.33 0.72 -24.23
N GLU A 26 -13.67 0.83 -25.51
CA GLU A 26 -13.09 1.84 -26.41
C GLU A 26 -13.50 3.27 -26.02
N ARG A 27 -14.72 3.44 -25.53
CA ARG A 27 -15.25 4.73 -25.09
C ARG A 27 -14.68 5.16 -23.74
N GLU A 28 -14.40 4.20 -22.86
CA GLU A 28 -13.89 4.45 -21.52
C GLU A 28 -12.37 4.63 -21.48
N LEU A 29 -11.62 4.06 -22.44
CA LEU A 29 -10.16 4.18 -22.53
C LEU A 29 -9.65 5.64 -22.45
N PRO A 30 -10.19 6.62 -23.21
CA PRO A 30 -9.80 8.01 -23.08
C PRO A 30 -10.04 8.60 -21.68
N ARG A 31 -11.15 8.23 -21.04
CA ARG A 31 -11.48 8.68 -19.69
C ARG A 31 -10.51 8.10 -18.68
N LEU A 32 -10.26 6.79 -18.70
CA LEU A 32 -9.33 6.13 -17.79
C LEU A 32 -7.89 6.66 -17.94
N ARG A 33 -7.45 6.95 -19.18
CA ARG A 33 -6.15 7.61 -19.43
C ARG A 33 -6.08 8.99 -18.79
N ARG A 34 -7.17 9.78 -18.81
CA ARG A 34 -7.21 11.07 -18.11
C ARG A 34 -7.12 10.89 -16.60
N GLN A 35 -7.82 9.90 -16.04
CA GLN A 35 -7.77 9.62 -14.60
C GLN A 35 -6.37 9.18 -14.14
N LEU A 36 -5.69 8.34 -14.91
CA LEU A 36 -4.30 7.97 -14.65
C LEU A 36 -3.36 9.18 -14.69
N LYS A 37 -3.50 10.06 -15.69
CA LYS A 37 -2.72 11.30 -15.78
C LYS A 37 -2.95 12.25 -14.60
N LYS A 38 -4.16 12.26 -14.04
CA LYS A 38 -4.50 13.06 -12.85
C LYS A 38 -4.08 12.42 -11.53
N GLY A 39 -3.66 11.15 -11.54
CA GLY A 39 -3.40 10.38 -10.32
C GLY A 39 -4.66 9.94 -9.57
N GLU A 40 -5.84 10.01 -10.21
CA GLU A 40 -7.11 9.53 -9.64
C GLU A 40 -7.18 7.99 -9.67
N LEU A 41 -6.54 7.37 -10.67
CA LEU A 41 -6.48 5.91 -10.83
C LEU A 41 -5.07 5.42 -10.47
N PRO A 42 -4.95 4.33 -9.68
CA PRO A 42 -3.66 3.79 -9.29
C PRO A 42 -3.00 3.09 -10.50
N GLY A 43 -2.00 3.72 -11.08
CA GLY A 43 -1.34 3.20 -12.26
C GLY A 43 -0.22 4.09 -12.76
N GLU A 44 0.47 3.63 -13.78
CA GLU A 44 1.66 4.27 -14.30
C GLU A 44 1.79 4.11 -15.81
N LEU A 45 2.57 5.00 -16.40
CA LEU A 45 2.96 4.93 -17.81
C LEU A 45 4.33 4.24 -17.88
N GLU A 46 4.36 3.02 -18.41
CA GLU A 46 5.60 2.29 -18.65
C GLU A 46 5.90 2.31 -20.15
N GLY A 47 6.93 3.08 -20.53
CA GLY A 47 7.26 3.34 -21.93
C GLY A 47 6.13 4.11 -22.65
N LYS A 48 5.31 3.40 -23.43
CA LYS A 48 4.17 3.95 -24.19
C LYS A 48 2.81 3.37 -23.76
N LEU A 49 2.80 2.46 -22.79
CA LEU A 49 1.60 1.73 -22.38
C LEU A 49 1.20 2.14 -20.96
N TRP A 50 -0.10 2.33 -20.78
CA TRP A 50 -0.69 2.60 -19.47
C TRP A 50 -1.00 1.29 -18.75
N PHE A 51 -0.60 1.22 -17.49
CA PHE A 51 -0.88 0.11 -16.58
C PHE A 51 -1.69 0.61 -15.38
N VAL A 52 -2.54 -0.27 -14.86
CA VAL A 52 -3.35 -0.07 -13.66
C VAL A 52 -2.95 -1.13 -12.66
N TRP A 53 -2.77 -0.73 -11.41
CA TRP A 53 -2.58 -1.63 -10.30
C TRP A 53 -3.93 -2.17 -9.85
N ILE A 54 -4.06 -3.48 -9.85
CA ILE A 54 -5.30 -4.15 -9.48
C ILE A 54 -5.10 -5.17 -8.36
N LEU A 55 -6.16 -5.33 -7.58
CA LEU A 55 -6.28 -6.29 -6.49
C LEU A 55 -6.81 -7.65 -6.99
N PRO A 56 -6.78 -8.71 -6.16
CA PRO A 56 -7.27 -10.04 -6.52
C PRO A 56 -8.73 -10.09 -6.96
N ASP A 57 -9.54 -9.17 -6.44
CA ASP A 57 -10.95 -8.98 -6.75
C ASP A 57 -11.19 -8.25 -8.08
N GLY A 58 -10.14 -7.77 -8.75
CA GLY A 58 -10.22 -7.00 -9.99
C GLY A 58 -10.43 -5.50 -9.79
N GLN A 59 -10.53 -5.03 -8.55
CA GLN A 59 -10.67 -3.60 -8.26
C GLN A 59 -9.33 -2.86 -8.41
N PRO A 60 -9.35 -1.56 -8.76
CA PRO A 60 -8.16 -0.74 -8.74
C PRO A 60 -7.60 -0.64 -7.31
N ALA A 61 -6.29 -0.81 -7.15
CA ALA A 61 -5.61 -0.72 -5.87
C ALA A 61 -5.43 0.75 -5.43
N TYR A 62 -6.53 1.44 -5.12
CA TYR A 62 -6.50 2.86 -4.75
C TYR A 62 -5.57 3.08 -3.54
N GLY A 63 -4.76 4.15 -3.60
CA GLY A 63 -3.76 4.45 -2.58
C GLY A 63 -2.46 3.66 -2.69
N TYR A 64 -2.36 2.69 -3.61
CA TYR A 64 -1.10 2.04 -3.94
C TYR A 64 -0.31 2.85 -4.96
N SER A 65 0.94 3.17 -4.64
CA SER A 65 1.94 3.65 -5.58
C SER A 65 3.26 2.96 -5.30
N GLU A 66 3.85 2.32 -6.32
CA GLU A 66 5.14 1.61 -6.22
C GLU A 66 6.28 2.57 -5.81
N SER A 67 6.11 3.87 -6.05
CA SER A 67 7.02 4.95 -5.67
C SER A 67 6.81 5.50 -4.26
N THR A 68 5.86 4.97 -3.48
CA THR A 68 5.77 5.32 -2.06
C THR A 68 6.79 4.45 -1.33
N PRO A 69 7.92 4.98 -0.82
CA PRO A 69 8.70 4.21 0.13
C PRO A 69 7.73 3.81 1.24
N GLU A 70 7.65 2.51 1.52
CA GLU A 70 6.99 2.02 2.72
C GLU A 70 7.61 2.81 3.87
N LYS A 71 6.93 3.87 4.34
CA LYS A 71 7.35 4.53 5.56
C LYS A 71 7.36 3.39 6.57
N PRO A 72 8.52 3.07 7.19
CA PRO A 72 8.56 2.03 8.18
C PRO A 72 7.45 2.38 9.15
N LYS A 73 6.51 1.46 9.37
CA LYS A 73 5.51 1.61 10.42
C LYS A 73 6.33 1.83 11.67
N GLU A 74 6.46 3.08 12.09
CA GLU A 74 6.95 3.41 13.41
C GLU A 74 6.02 2.63 14.32
N LYS A 75 6.52 1.51 14.86
CA LYS A 75 5.89 0.87 15.99
C LYS A 75 5.87 1.97 17.04
N ARG A 76 4.75 2.69 17.14
CA ARG A 76 4.41 3.42 18.34
C ARG A 76 4.38 2.35 19.41
N ILE A 77 5.48 2.24 20.13
CA ILE A 77 5.49 1.60 21.43
C ILE A 77 4.57 2.51 22.22
N GLU A 78 3.30 2.10 22.36
CA GLU A 78 2.38 2.76 23.27
C GLU A 78 3.01 2.57 24.65
N SER A 79 3.74 3.59 25.11
CA SER A 79 4.21 3.64 26.48
C SER A 79 2.97 3.58 27.35
N ALA A 80 2.83 2.52 28.15
CA ALA A 80 1.72 2.37 29.07
C ALA A 80 1.64 3.61 29.95
N ASN A 81 0.62 4.45 29.72
CA ASN A 81 0.43 5.69 30.46
C ASN A 81 -0.62 5.41 31.54
N THR A 82 -0.15 5.22 32.76
CA THR A 82 -1.00 4.83 33.90
C THR A 82 -1.73 6.03 34.50
N GLY A 83 -1.39 7.27 34.07
CA GLY A 83 -1.93 8.51 34.61
C GLY A 83 -1.42 8.84 36.02
N ASN A 84 -0.47 8.05 36.55
CA ASN A 84 0.18 8.27 37.83
C ASN A 84 1.68 8.46 37.60
N PRO A 85 2.25 9.65 37.89
CA PRO A 85 3.64 9.98 37.56
C PRO A 85 4.65 9.06 38.24
N LEU A 86 4.31 8.47 39.40
CA LEU A 86 5.18 7.52 40.09
C LEU A 86 5.19 6.15 39.41
N ALA A 87 4.03 5.68 38.95
CA ALA A 87 3.88 4.39 38.26
C ALA A 87 4.58 4.42 36.90
N ASP A 88 4.41 5.52 36.16
CA ASP A 88 5.04 5.71 34.85
C ASP A 88 6.58 5.76 34.98
N ALA A 89 7.11 6.40 36.02
CA ALA A 89 8.55 6.42 36.30
C ALA A 89 9.12 5.03 36.65
N ILE A 90 8.34 4.19 37.33
CA ILE A 90 8.73 2.81 37.66
C ILE A 90 8.73 1.94 36.41
N LEU A 91 7.68 2.02 35.59
CA LEU A 91 7.57 1.28 34.33
C LEU A 91 8.72 1.65 33.38
N LEU A 92 9.00 2.94 33.23
CA LEU A 92 10.06 3.44 32.36
C LEU A 92 11.45 2.99 32.82
N LYS A 93 11.72 2.97 34.13
CA LYS A 93 12.96 2.39 34.68
C LYS A 93 13.06 0.88 34.47
N HIS A 94 11.94 0.16 34.57
CA HIS A 94 11.90 -1.29 34.37
C HIS A 94 12.17 -1.66 32.91
N GLU A 95 11.57 -0.95 31.96
CA GLU A 95 11.81 -1.12 30.52
C GLU A 95 13.28 -0.85 30.14
N PHE A 96 13.89 0.22 30.67
CA PHE A 96 15.30 0.51 30.48
C PHE A 96 16.21 -0.62 30.99
N ARG A 97 15.86 -1.24 32.12
CA ARG A 97 16.64 -2.33 32.71
C ARG A 97 16.52 -3.63 31.92
N GLN A 98 15.35 -3.92 31.34
CA GLN A 98 15.14 -5.09 30.48
C GLN A 98 15.78 -4.93 29.10
N GLY A 99 15.73 -3.73 28.51
CA GLY A 99 16.36 -3.45 27.21
C GLY A 99 17.89 -3.57 27.20
N MET A 100 18.54 -3.41 28.36
CA MET A 100 19.99 -3.62 28.52
C MET A 100 20.39 -5.07 28.80
N ALA A 101 19.46 -5.99 29.10
CA ALA A 101 19.76 -7.40 29.33
C ALA A 101 19.78 -8.24 28.04
N THR A 102 19.41 -7.66 26.90
CA THR A 102 19.34 -8.33 25.58
C THR A 102 20.42 -7.86 24.59
N ARG A 103 21.60 -7.50 25.09
CA ARG A 103 22.82 -7.35 24.27
C ARG A 103 23.90 -8.31 24.74
#